data_AF-A0A961I5N5-F1
#
_entry.id   AF-A0A961I5N5-F1
#
_cell.length_a   1.000
_cell.length_b   1.000
_cell.length_c   1.000
_cell.angle_alpha   90.00
_cell.angle_beta   90.00
_cell.angle_gamma   90.00
#
_symmetry.space_group_name_H-M   'P 1'
#
loop_
_entity.id
_entity.type
_entity.pdbx_description
1 polymer ?
#
loop_
_entity_poly.entity_id
_entity_poly.type
_entity_poly.pdbx_seq_one_letter_code
_entity_poly.pdbx_strand_id
1 'polypeptide(L)'
;MNYVVYIADHFHYQDADHHLRHGGYATGEEAVQVAQAIVVASLQSLKKPGQTSKELIQMYLTFGDDPFIIPAPGMQPVAFSALQFAKDYAARLCLIDSDLKDE
;
A
#
# COMPACT_ATOMS: atom_id res chain seq x y z
N MET A 1 -8.66 22.48 1.63
CA MET A 1 -8.58 21.76 0.35
C MET A 1 -7.56 20.67 0.59
N ASN A 2 -7.94 19.40 0.47
CA ASN A 2 -7.13 18.30 1.00
C ASN A 2 -6.92 17.21 -0.05
N TYR A 3 -5.82 16.48 0.08
CA TYR A 3 -5.59 15.21 -0.59
C TYR A 3 -6.25 14.11 0.24
N VAL A 4 -7.21 13.39 -0.32
CA VAL A 4 -7.94 12.34 0.39
C VAL A 4 -7.33 10.98 0.05
N VAL A 5 -6.91 10.24 1.07
CA VAL A 5 -6.48 8.84 0.92
C VAL A 5 -7.70 7.95 1.11
N TYR A 6 -7.94 7.10 0.12
CA TYR A 6 -8.89 6.00 0.16
C TYR A 6 -8.13 4.69 0.16
N ILE A 7 -8.75 3.64 0.70
CA ILE A 7 -8.24 2.27 0.65
C ILE A 7 -9.25 1.43 -0.14
N ALA A 8 -8.79 0.82 -1.22
CA ALA A 8 -9.54 -0.24 -1.87
C ALA A 8 -9.25 -1.57 -1.19
N ASP A 9 -10.32 -2.25 -0.77
CA ASP A 9 -10.24 -3.62 -0.29
C ASP A 9 -10.44 -4.57 -1.48
N HIS A 10 -9.39 -5.32 -1.83
CA HIS A 10 -9.42 -6.31 -2.91
C HIS A 10 -10.38 -7.48 -2.64
N PHE A 11 -10.84 -7.67 -1.39
CA PHE A 11 -11.74 -8.74 -0.99
C PHE A 11 -13.21 -8.47 -1.36
N HIS A 12 -13.60 -7.19 -1.50
CA HIS A 12 -14.98 -6.77 -1.78
C HIS A 12 -15.15 -6.10 -3.16
N TYR A 13 -14.42 -6.55 -4.18
CA TYR A 13 -14.46 -5.95 -5.54
C TYR A 13 -15.85 -5.92 -6.21
N GLN A 14 -16.83 -6.66 -5.68
CA GLN A 14 -18.21 -6.66 -6.15
C GLN A 14 -19.09 -5.56 -5.51
N ASP A 15 -18.57 -4.83 -4.52
CA ASP A 15 -19.26 -3.72 -3.86
C ASP A 15 -18.52 -2.41 -4.18
N ALA A 16 -18.91 -1.77 -5.28
CA ALA A 16 -18.21 -0.63 -5.88
C ALA A 16 -18.15 0.62 -4.99
N ASP A 17 -18.89 0.66 -3.88
CA ASP A 17 -18.96 1.77 -2.92
C ASP A 17 -18.11 1.56 -1.65
N HIS A 18 -17.36 0.46 -1.55
CA HIS A 18 -16.64 0.09 -0.32
C HIS A 18 -15.17 0.58 -0.25
N HIS A 19 -14.86 1.73 -0.86
CA HIS A 19 -13.59 2.40 -0.61
C HIS A 19 -13.62 3.06 0.78
N LEU A 20 -12.79 2.55 1.70
CA LEU A 20 -12.70 3.15 3.03
C LEU A 20 -11.94 4.48 2.92
N ARG A 21 -12.61 5.58 3.26
CA ARG A 21 -11.95 6.87 3.43
C ARG A 21 -11.05 6.81 4.67
N HIS A 22 -9.73 6.78 4.46
CA HIS A 22 -8.76 6.80 5.55
C HIS A 22 -8.66 8.20 6.18
N GLY A 23 -8.47 9.24 5.36
CA GLY A 23 -8.22 10.60 5.88
C GLY A 23 -7.98 11.64 4.79
N GLY A 24 -7.90 12.91 5.19
CA GLY A 24 -7.58 14.02 4.30
C GLY A 24 -6.37 14.81 4.80
N TYR A 25 -5.42 15.07 3.91
CA TYR A 25 -4.09 15.61 4.20
C TYR A 25 -3.85 16.95 3.50
N ALA A 26 -2.98 17.77 4.08
CA ALA A 26 -2.76 19.13 3.60
C ALA A 26 -1.93 19.14 2.30
N THR A 27 -0.97 18.22 2.18
CA THR A 27 -0.08 18.14 1.01
C THR A 27 -0.11 16.77 0.34
N GLY A 28 0.33 16.73 -0.92
CA GLY A 28 0.41 15.49 -1.68
C GLY A 28 1.46 14.55 -1.11
N GLU A 29 2.56 15.11 -0.61
CA GLU A 29 3.64 14.38 0.06
C GLU A 29 3.16 13.71 1.34
N GLU A 30 2.35 14.39 2.15
CA GLU A 30 1.77 13.83 3.37
C GLU A 30 0.84 12.66 3.03
N ALA A 31 -0.02 12.84 2.02
CA ALA A 31 -0.89 11.76 1.56
C ALA A 31 -0.10 10.55 1.02
N VAL A 32 1.02 10.77 0.34
CA VAL A 32 1.92 9.70 -0.14
C VAL A 32 2.56 8.96 1.02
N GLN A 33 3.08 9.66 2.02
CA GLN A 33 3.68 9.03 3.19
C GLN A 33 2.69 8.13 3.92
N VAL A 34 1.44 8.58 4.04
CA VAL A 34 0.36 7.78 4.62
C VAL A 34 0.06 6.56 3.75
N ALA A 35 -0.11 6.74 2.44
CA ALA A 35 -0.37 5.63 1.53
C ALA A 35 0.76 4.59 1.56
N GLN A 36 2.02 5.04 1.61
CA GLN A 36 3.17 4.15 1.80
C GLN A 36 3.12 3.40 3.13
N ALA A 37 2.77 4.08 4.23
CA ALA A 37 2.66 3.45 5.55
C ALA A 37 1.58 2.36 5.59
N ILE A 38 0.43 2.59 4.93
CA ILE A 38 -0.63 1.59 4.79
C ILE A 38 -0.11 0.35 4.05
N VAL A 39 0.56 0.53 2.90
CA VAL A 39 1.14 -0.59 2.14
C VAL A 39 2.18 -1.35 2.96
N VAL A 40 3.05 -0.64 3.70
CA VAL A 40 4.05 -1.27 4.57
C VAL A 40 3.37 -2.11 5.65
N ALA A 41 2.38 -1.56 6.35
CA ALA A 41 1.66 -2.27 7.40
C ALA A 41 0.96 -3.52 6.85
N SER A 42 0.35 -3.41 5.66
CA SER A 42 -0.29 -4.51 4.97
C SER A 42 0.70 -5.62 4.57
N LEU A 43 1.84 -5.26 3.99
CA LEU A 43 2.87 -6.25 3.63
C LEU A 43 3.48 -6.93 4.86
N GLN A 44 3.71 -6.18 5.94
CA GLN A 44 4.24 -6.73 7.20
C GLN A 44 3.26 -7.70 7.85
N SER A 45 1.96 -7.42 7.84
CA SER A 45 0.94 -8.31 8.41
C SER A 45 0.74 -9.58 7.58
N LEU A 46 0.93 -9.51 6.26
CA LEU A 46 0.84 -10.65 5.34
C LEU A 46 2.11 -11.52 5.31
N LYS A 47 3.25 -10.96 5.73
CA LYS A 47 4.56 -11.64 5.65
C LYS A 47 4.62 -12.86 6.56
N LYS A 48 5.03 -13.99 5.99
CA LYS A 48 5.39 -15.22 6.70
C LYS A 48 6.88 -15.51 6.57
N PRO A 49 7.49 -16.18 7.55
CA PRO A 49 8.89 -16.59 7.47
C PRO A 49 9.17 -17.40 6.20
N GLY A 50 10.23 -17.05 5.47
CA GLY A 50 10.64 -17.77 4.25
C GLY A 50 9.81 -17.54 2.99
N GLN A 51 8.78 -16.69 3.03
CA GLN A 51 8.14 -16.24 1.79
C GLN A 51 9.09 -15.40 0.93
N THR A 52 9.05 -15.68 -0.37
CA THR A 52 9.65 -14.85 -1.41
C THR A 52 8.85 -13.57 -1.63
N SER A 53 9.48 -12.55 -2.22
CA SER A 53 8.79 -11.29 -2.57
C SER A 53 7.62 -11.52 -3.52
N LYS A 54 7.74 -12.48 -4.45
CA LYS A 54 6.66 -12.86 -5.37
C LYS A 54 5.44 -13.42 -4.64
N GLU A 55 5.66 -14.32 -3.68
CA GLU A 55 4.57 -14.90 -2.87
C GLU A 55 3.91 -13.82 -2.00
N LEU A 56 4.71 -12.92 -1.41
CA LEU A 56 4.18 -11.81 -0.62
C LEU A 56 3.32 -10.87 -1.46
N ILE A 57 3.76 -10.53 -2.67
CA ILE A 57 2.96 -9.69 -3.59
C ILE A 57 1.69 -10.39 -4.02
N GLN A 58 1.72 -11.71 -4.23
CA GLN A 58 0.50 -12.45 -4.52
C GLN A 58 -0.51 -12.39 -3.36
N MET A 59 -0.02 -12.40 -2.11
CA MET A 59 -0.87 -12.21 -0.94
C MET A 59 -1.42 -10.78 -0.88
N TYR A 60 -0.59 -9.77 -1.13
CA TYR A 60 -1.01 -8.36 -1.16
C TYR A 60 -2.10 -8.09 -2.22
N LEU A 61 -1.99 -8.68 -3.41
CA LEU A 61 -3.00 -8.55 -4.45
C LEU A 61 -4.35 -9.19 -4.10
N THR A 62 -4.37 -10.12 -3.15
CA THR A 62 -5.58 -10.85 -2.75
C THR A 62 -6.18 -10.29 -1.46
N PHE A 63 -5.34 -9.86 -0.51
CA PHE A 63 -5.72 -9.52 0.87
C PHE A 63 -5.13 -8.20 1.36
N GLY A 64 -4.35 -7.51 0.52
CA GLY A 64 -3.66 -6.29 0.89
C GLY A 64 -4.54 -5.05 0.73
N ASP A 65 -4.21 -4.04 1.52
CA ASP A 65 -4.84 -2.71 1.46
C ASP A 65 -4.21 -1.93 0.30
N ASP A 66 -5.03 -1.48 -0.65
CA ASP A 66 -4.57 -0.73 -1.83
C ASP A 66 -4.95 0.75 -1.74
N PRO A 67 -4.06 1.60 -1.16
CA PRO A 67 -4.37 3.01 -1.00
C PRO A 67 -4.19 3.80 -2.29
N PHE A 68 -5.13 4.72 -2.54
CA PHE A 68 -5.04 5.69 -3.63
C PHE A 68 -5.42 7.10 -3.15
N ILE A 69 -4.91 8.11 -3.86
CA ILE A 69 -4.99 9.52 -3.45
C ILE A 69 -5.88 10.27 -4.44
N ILE A 70 -6.93 10.93 -3.94
CA ILE A 70 -7.74 11.86 -4.71
C ILE A 70 -7.43 13.30 -4.27
N PRO A 71 -6.90 14.17 -5.16
CA PRO A 71 -6.78 15.60 -4.87
C PRO A 71 -8.15 16.28 -4.88
N ALA A 72 -8.37 17.24 -4.00
CA ALA A 72 -9.55 18.12 -4.10
C ALA A 72 -9.50 18.98 -5.38
N PRO A 73 -10.66 19.48 -5.88
CA PRO A 73 -10.73 20.26 -7.11
C PRO A 73 -9.72 21.43 -7.14
N GLY A 74 -8.95 21.56 -8.22
CA GLY A 74 -7.96 22.63 -8.36
C GLY A 74 -6.60 22.36 -7.69
N MET A 75 -6.41 21.20 -7.04
CA MET A 75 -5.09 20.75 -6.58
C MET A 75 -4.43 19.85 -7.64
N GLN A 76 -3.09 19.86 -7.68
CA GLN A 76 -2.34 19.03 -8.62
C GLN A 76 -2.45 17.54 -8.28
N PRO A 77 -2.58 16.64 -9.27
CA PRO A 77 -2.52 15.20 -9.05
C PRO A 77 -1.20 14.77 -8.41
N VAL A 78 -1.25 13.67 -7.66
CA VAL A 78 -0.06 13.06 -7.07
C VAL A 78 0.29 11.79 -7.82
N ALA A 79 1.54 11.68 -8.27
CA ALA A 79 2.04 10.47 -8.91
C ALA A 79 2.38 9.42 -7.85
N PHE A 80 1.44 8.52 -7.55
CA PHE A 80 1.66 7.42 -6.62
C PHE A 80 0.98 6.14 -7.13
N SER A 81 1.68 5.02 -6.99
CA SER A 81 1.16 3.68 -7.27
C SER A 81 1.45 2.80 -6.06
N ALA A 82 0.40 2.41 -5.34
CA ALA A 82 0.51 1.51 -4.21
C ALA A 82 1.12 0.16 -4.61
N LEU A 83 0.68 -0.42 -5.73
CA LEU A 83 1.24 -1.66 -6.26
C LEU A 83 2.75 -1.56 -6.59
N GLN A 84 3.19 -0.47 -7.24
CA GLN A 84 4.61 -0.33 -7.55
C GLN A 84 5.44 -0.19 -6.27
N PHE A 85 4.97 0.63 -5.33
CA PHE A 85 5.61 0.77 -4.03
C PHE A 85 5.64 -0.56 -3.26
N ALA A 86 4.56 -1.34 -3.31
CA ALA A 86 4.47 -2.64 -2.67
C ALA A 86 5.54 -3.60 -3.22
N LYS A 87 5.71 -3.68 -4.54
CA LYS A 87 6.73 -4.51 -5.20
C LYS A 87 8.14 -4.14 -4.74
N ASP A 88 8.44 -2.84 -4.71
CA ASP A 88 9.75 -2.34 -4.32
C ASP A 88 10.04 -2.62 -2.84
N TYR A 89 9.04 -2.47 -1.96
CA TYR A 89 9.17 -2.75 -0.54
C TYR A 89 9.29 -4.26 -0.26
N ALA A 90 8.46 -5.10 -0.89
CA ALA A 90 8.51 -6.55 -0.74
C ALA A 90 9.87 -7.13 -1.16
N ALA A 91 10.47 -6.59 -2.23
CA ALA A 91 11.82 -6.97 -2.64
C ALA A 91 12.85 -6.69 -1.53
N ARG A 92 12.81 -5.51 -0.91
CA ARG A 92 13.72 -5.15 0.19
C ARG A 92 13.48 -5.99 1.45
N LEU A 93 12.21 -6.17 1.82
CA LEU A 93 11.83 -6.91 3.02
C LEU A 93 12.30 -8.37 2.96
N CYS A 94 12.13 -9.03 1.81
CA CYS A 94 12.54 -10.42 1.62
C CYS A 94 14.06 -10.62 1.50
N LEU A 95 14.82 -9.58 1.11
CA LEU A 95 16.29 -9.62 1.12
C LEU A 95 16.84 -9.56 2.55
N ILE A 96 16.28 -8.72 3.41
CA ILE A 96 16.67 -8.64 4.82
C ILE A 96 16.38 -9.97 5.54
N ASP A 97 15.23 -10.59 5.25
CA ASP A 97 14.85 -11.89 5.80
C ASP A 97 15.77 -13.05 5.38
N SER A 98 16.44 -12.97 4.22
CA SER A 98 17.44 -13.97 3.84
C SER A 98 18.73 -13.79 4.64
N ASP A 99 19.15 -12.55 4.89
CA ASP A 99 20.39 -12.27 5.61
C ASP A 99 20.32 -12.67 7.10
N LEU A 100 19.13 -12.64 7.71
CA LEU A 100 18.90 -13.05 9.10
C LEU A 100 18.83 -14.57 9.32
N LYS A 101 18.89 -15.38 8.25
CA LYS A 101 18.79 -16.86 8.36
C LYS A 101 20.14 -17.57 8.37
N ASP A 102 21.22 -16.83 8.15
CA ASP A 102 22.58 -17.36 8.05
C ASP A 102 23.37 -17.26 9.37
N GLU A 103 22.72 -16.96 10.51
CA GLU A 103 23.26 -17.04 11.88
C GLU A 103 22.62 -18.17 12.71
#